data_AF-A0A1L0BKD8-F1
#
_entry.id   AF-A0A1L0BKD8-F1
#
_cell.length_a   1.000
_cell.length_b   1.000
_cell.length_c   1.000
_cell.angle_alpha   90.00
_cell.angle_beta   90.00
_cell.angle_gamma   90.00
#
_symmetry.space_group_name_H-M   'P 1'
#
loop_
_entity.id
_entity.type
_entity.pdbx_description
1 polymer ?
#
loop_
_entity_poly.entity_id
_entity_poly.type
_entity_poly.pdbx_seq_one_letter_code
_entity_poly.pdbx_strand_id
1 'polypeptide(L)'
;MQTMTEQDVIDQELTEQQMLDFISDMFMNQMPFNDLLGMRITNYTTDSIELRINMDDKLIGNPIRKILHGGVTASLLDVAGGMLVAAAAIPYMETKSTANFHKNLK
;
A
#
# COMPACT_ATOMS: atom_id res chain seq x y z
N MET A 1 -16.07 -3.88 -32.11
CA MET A 1 -15.48 -3.93 -30.76
C MET A 1 -14.64 -5.19 -30.71
N GLN A 2 -13.32 -5.09 -30.96
CA GLN A 2 -12.44 -6.27 -30.90
C GLN A 2 -12.21 -6.63 -29.43
N THR A 3 -12.54 -7.86 -29.06
CA THR A 3 -12.24 -8.45 -27.75
C THR A 3 -10.73 -8.69 -27.64
N MET A 4 -10.10 -8.07 -26.65
CA MET A 4 -8.67 -8.23 -26.33
C MET A 4 -8.41 -9.64 -25.78
N THR A 5 -7.30 -10.26 -26.17
CA THR A 5 -6.95 -11.64 -25.77
C THR A 5 -6.23 -11.67 -24.42
N GLU A 6 -6.22 -12.82 -23.71
CA GLU A 6 -5.52 -12.98 -22.42
C GLU A 6 -4.01 -12.70 -22.51
N GLN A 7 -3.41 -12.88 -23.70
CA GLN A 7 -2.00 -12.59 -23.94
C GLN A 7 -1.71 -11.08 -24.04
N ASP A 8 -2.66 -10.30 -24.56
CA ASP A 8 -2.54 -8.83 -24.68
C ASP A 8 -2.53 -8.14 -23.30
N VAL A 9 -3.04 -8.80 -22.25
CA VAL A 9 -3.08 -8.30 -20.87
C VAL A 9 -1.75 -8.55 -20.12
N ILE A 10 -1.00 -9.58 -20.52
CA ILE A 10 0.25 -10.04 -19.89
C ILE A 10 1.45 -9.19 -20.33
N ASP A 11 1.41 -8.65 -21.54
CA ASP A 11 2.47 -7.82 -22.13
C ASP A 11 2.24 -6.31 -21.93
N GLN A 12 1.19 -5.93 -21.19
CA GLN A 12 0.89 -4.52 -20.95
C GLN A 12 1.85 -3.92 -19.91
N GLU A 13 2.60 -2.89 -20.31
CA GLU A 13 3.36 -2.07 -19.36
C GLU A 13 2.41 -1.35 -18.40
N LEU A 14 2.69 -1.49 -17.11
CA LEU A 14 2.03 -0.78 -16.03
C LEU A 14 2.58 0.64 -15.95
N THR A 15 1.66 1.60 -15.93
CA THR A 15 1.96 2.97 -15.56
C THR A 15 2.40 3.07 -14.10
N GLU A 16 3.07 4.17 -13.75
CA GLU A 16 3.44 4.49 -12.36
C GLU A 16 2.24 4.45 -11.44
N GLN A 17 1.13 5.07 -11.85
CA GLN A 17 -0.10 5.08 -11.07
C GLN A 17 -0.63 3.67 -10.82
N GLN A 18 -0.65 2.80 -11.84
CA GLN A 18 -1.12 1.42 -11.67
C GLN A 18 -0.24 0.61 -10.70
N MET A 19 1.07 0.87 -10.66
CA MET A 19 1.96 0.23 -9.68
C MET A 19 1.70 0.77 -8.26
N LEU A 20 1.53 2.08 -8.10
CA LEU A 20 1.15 2.67 -6.81
C LEU A 20 -0.21 2.14 -6.32
N ASP A 21 -1.18 2.00 -7.23
CA ASP A 21 -2.50 1.45 -6.92
C ASP A 21 -2.40 -0.02 -6.49
N PHE A 22 -1.56 -0.82 -7.16
CA PHE A 22 -1.30 -2.20 -6.77
C PHE A 22 -0.68 -2.30 -5.38
N ILE A 23 0.35 -1.49 -5.09
CA ILE A 23 0.97 -1.47 -3.76
C ILE A 23 -0.06 -1.02 -2.71
N SER A 24 -0.88 -0.02 -3.03
CA SER A 24 -1.95 0.46 -2.15
C SER A 24 -2.95 -0.65 -1.81
N ASP A 25 -3.41 -1.40 -2.81
CA ASP A 25 -4.32 -2.53 -2.61
C ASP A 25 -3.70 -3.61 -1.72
N MET A 26 -2.44 -3.97 -1.98
CA MET A 26 -1.73 -4.96 -1.18
C MET A 26 -1.65 -4.55 0.31
N PHE A 27 -1.27 -3.31 0.60
CA PHE A 27 -1.13 -2.85 1.99
C PHE A 27 -2.47 -2.55 2.68
N MET A 28 -3.48 -2.03 1.96
CA MET A 28 -4.75 -1.63 2.60
C MET A 28 -5.78 -2.76 2.64
N ASN A 29 -5.87 -3.57 1.57
CA ASN A 29 -6.93 -4.56 1.41
C ASN A 29 -6.46 -6.00 1.67
N GLN A 30 -5.17 -6.31 1.45
CA GLN A 30 -4.65 -7.67 1.60
C GLN A 30 -3.92 -7.91 2.93
N MET A 31 -3.66 -6.86 3.73
CA MET A 31 -3.09 -6.98 5.07
C MET A 31 -4.17 -6.74 6.14
N PRO A 32 -4.76 -7.78 6.74
CA PRO A 32 -5.89 -7.65 7.67
C PRO A 32 -5.59 -6.78 8.89
N PHE A 33 -4.32 -6.69 9.29
CA PHE A 33 -3.92 -5.84 10.41
C PHE A 33 -4.05 -4.34 10.10
N ASN A 34 -3.78 -3.92 8.87
CA ASN A 34 -3.90 -2.51 8.46
C ASN A 34 -5.38 -2.10 8.39
N ASP A 35 -6.24 -2.98 7.88
CA ASP A 35 -7.69 -2.82 7.92
C ASP A 35 -8.24 -2.81 9.36
N LEU A 36 -7.75 -3.70 10.23
CA LEU A 36 -8.12 -3.73 11.64
C LEU A 36 -7.83 -2.39 12.34
N LEU A 37 -6.70 -1.75 12.02
CA LEU A 37 -6.32 -0.43 12.54
C LEU A 37 -7.08 0.72 11.86
N GLY A 38 -7.82 0.46 10.79
CA GLY A 38 -8.57 1.45 10.02
C GLY A 38 -7.65 2.42 9.27
N MET A 39 -6.47 1.94 8.84
CA MET A 39 -5.52 2.73 8.06
C MET A 39 -6.10 3.11 6.70
N ARG A 40 -5.82 4.34 6.27
CA ARG A 40 -6.18 4.84 4.95
C ARG A 40 -5.03 5.66 4.37
N ILE A 41 -4.84 5.52 3.07
CA ILE A 41 -3.95 6.37 2.29
C ILE A 41 -4.72 7.63 1.89
N THR A 42 -4.17 8.82 2.15
CA THR A 42 -4.76 10.09 1.69
C THR A 42 -3.96 10.79 0.61
N ASN A 43 -2.67 10.47 0.49
CA ASN A 43 -1.81 10.89 -0.61
C ASN A 43 -0.73 9.83 -0.82
N TYR A 44 -0.41 9.51 -2.07
CA TYR A 44 0.66 8.57 -2.38
C TYR A 44 1.28 8.85 -3.74
N THR A 45 2.58 9.04 -3.73
CA THR A 45 3.43 9.33 -4.89
C THR A 45 4.73 8.53 -4.77
N THR A 46 5.58 8.56 -5.79
CA THR A 46 6.90 7.90 -5.76
C THR A 46 7.88 8.50 -4.76
N ASP A 47 7.61 9.70 -4.23
CA ASP A 47 8.44 10.43 -3.28
C ASP A 47 7.76 10.70 -1.92
N SER A 48 6.46 10.41 -1.77
CA SER A 48 5.73 10.71 -0.53
C SER A 48 4.55 9.77 -0.28
N ILE A 49 4.22 9.58 1.00
CA ILE A 49 3.04 8.83 1.46
C ILE A 49 2.42 9.55 2.66
N GLU A 50 1.09 9.64 2.69
CA GLU A 50 0.33 10.08 3.84
C GLU A 50 -0.66 8.98 4.26
N LEU A 51 -0.52 8.51 5.50
CA LEU A 51 -1.43 7.57 6.12
C LEU A 51 -2.23 8.26 7.22
N ARG A 52 -3.50 7.89 7.33
CA ARG A 52 -4.39 8.33 8.41
C ARG A 52 -5.10 7.16 9.05
N ILE A 53 -5.34 7.30 10.36
CA ILE A 53 -6.27 6.48 11.12
C ILE A 53 -7.25 7.40 11.84
N ASN A 54 -8.46 6.90 12.06
CA ASN A 54 -9.37 7.53 13.00
C ASN A 54 -9.14 6.96 14.39
N MET A 55 -9.23 7.81 15.42
CA MET A 55 -9.19 7.34 16.80
C MET A 55 -10.42 6.45 17.07
N ASP A 56 -10.17 5.28 17.63
CA ASP A 56 -11.17 4.28 18.02
C ASP A 56 -10.81 3.78 19.43
N ASP A 57 -11.81 3.44 20.24
CA ASP A 57 -11.61 2.94 21.61
C ASP A 57 -10.69 1.70 21.65
N LYS A 58 -10.72 0.85 20.60
CA LYS A 58 -9.86 -0.33 20.51
C LYS A 58 -8.36 -0.01 20.36
N LEU A 59 -8.02 1.23 20.00
CA LEU A 59 -6.64 1.69 19.77
C LEU A 59 -6.02 2.37 20.99
N ILE A 60 -6.76 2.50 22.09
CA ILE A 60 -6.29 3.16 23.31
C ILE A 60 -5.26 2.29 24.02
N GLY A 61 -4.08 2.86 24.31
CA GLY A 61 -3.05 2.19 25.10
C GLY A 61 -3.20 2.42 26.59
N ASN A 62 -3.40 3.68 27.00
CA ASN A 62 -3.67 4.01 28.40
C ASN A 62 -5.16 4.33 28.58
N PRO A 63 -5.94 3.46 29.27
CA PRO A 63 -7.38 3.62 29.39
C PRO A 63 -7.81 4.85 30.19
N ILE A 64 -6.98 5.34 31.11
CA ILE A 64 -7.25 6.54 31.93
C ILE A 64 -6.97 7.81 31.12
N ARG A 65 -5.83 7.85 30.41
CA ARG A 65 -5.41 9.03 29.64
C ARG A 65 -6.03 9.11 28.24
N LYS A 66 -6.66 8.02 27.76
CA LYS A 66 -7.29 7.93 26.44
C LYS A 66 -6.34 8.28 25.28
N ILE A 67 -5.07 7.88 25.42
CA ILE A 67 -4.05 8.09 24.38
C ILE A 67 -3.88 6.84 23.51
N LEU A 68 -3.41 7.06 22.28
CA LEU A 68 -3.12 6.01 21.32
C LEU A 68 -2.06 5.03 21.85
N HIS A 69 -2.28 3.73 21.64
CA HIS A 69 -1.31 2.70 21.99
C HIS A 69 -0.04 2.85 21.14
N GLY A 70 1.14 2.79 21.78
CA GLY A 70 2.41 3.00 21.08
C GLY A 70 2.67 2.01 19.93
N GLY A 71 2.17 0.79 20.06
CA GLY A 71 2.14 -0.20 18.97
C GLY A 71 1.39 0.27 17.72
N VAL A 72 0.29 1.03 17.85
CA VAL A 72 -0.42 1.57 16.68
C VAL A 72 0.43 2.62 15.97
N THR A 73 1.10 3.50 16.73
CA THR A 73 2.05 4.46 16.16
C THR A 73 3.20 3.77 15.44
N ALA A 74 3.78 2.74 16.06
CA ALA A 74 4.87 1.96 15.46
C ALA A 74 4.42 1.29 14.16
N SER A 75 3.22 0.70 14.13
CA SER A 75 2.65 0.09 12.92
C SER A 75 2.42 1.09 11.79
N LEU A 76 1.94 2.31 12.08
CA LEU A 76 1.80 3.34 11.05
C LEU A 76 3.15 3.73 10.44
N LEU A 77 4.19 3.86 11.27
CA LEU A 77 5.53 4.21 10.81
C LEU A 77 6.13 3.08 9.95
N ASP A 78 5.93 1.83 10.34
CA ASP A 78 6.41 0.66 9.59
C ASP A 78 5.74 0.57 8.21
N VAL A 79 4.40 0.68 8.17
CA VAL A 79 3.64 0.67 6.91
C VAL A 79 4.01 1.85 6.01
N ALA A 80 4.09 3.07 6.56
CA ALA A 80 4.50 4.25 5.79
C ALA A 80 5.91 4.08 5.20
N GLY A 81 6.86 3.58 6.01
CA GLY A 81 8.22 3.31 5.55
C GLY A 81 8.26 2.29 4.41
N GLY A 82 7.61 1.14 4.60
CA GLY A 82 7.54 0.07 3.60
C GLY A 82 6.91 0.53 2.29
N MET A 83 5.79 1.24 2.36
CA MET A 83 5.11 1.79 1.18
C MET A 83 5.95 2.84 0.45
N LEU A 84 6.63 3.73 1.18
CA LEU A 84 7.49 4.73 0.56
C LEU A 84 8.69 4.11 -0.15
N VAL A 85 9.35 3.11 0.46
CA VAL A 85 10.46 2.39 -0.19
C VAL A 85 9.98 1.66 -1.44
N ALA A 86 8.82 1.00 -1.38
CA ALA A 86 8.24 0.34 -2.54
C ALA A 86 7.93 1.32 -3.68
N ALA A 87 7.37 2.49 -3.36
CA ALA A 87 7.09 3.53 -4.33
C ALA A 87 8.37 4.13 -4.94
N ALA A 88 9.36 4.43 -4.11
CA ALA A 88 10.62 5.03 -4.55
C ALA A 88 11.42 4.12 -5.50
N ALA A 89 11.17 2.80 -5.50
CA ALA A 89 11.79 1.86 -6.42
C ALA A 89 11.18 1.89 -7.83
N ILE A 90 9.92 2.32 -7.98
CA ILE A 90 9.17 2.27 -9.25
C ILE A 90 9.89 2.97 -10.42
N PRO A 91 10.45 4.19 -10.27
CA PRO A 91 11.12 4.87 -11.37
C PRO A 91 12.35 4.13 -11.91
N TYR A 92 12.94 3.24 -11.11
CA TYR A 92 14.17 2.51 -11.42
C TYR A 92 13.93 1.08 -11.97
N MET A 93 12.68 0.65 -12.11
CA MET A 93 12.34 -0.67 -12.64
C MET A 93 12.41 -0.70 -14.18
N GLU A 94 13.31 -1.53 -14.74
CA GLU A 94 13.51 -1.68 -16.19
C GLU A 94 12.34 -2.37 -16.91
N THR A 95 11.54 -3.19 -16.22
CA THR A 95 10.39 -3.89 -16.82
C THR A 95 9.17 -3.75 -15.93
N LYS A 96 8.16 -3.05 -16.43
CA LYS A 96 6.91 -2.76 -15.73
C LYS A 96 5.77 -3.67 -16.22
N SER A 97 6.03 -4.95 -16.51
CA SER A 97 4.98 -5.86 -17.01
C SER A 97 4.17 -6.47 -15.84
N THR A 98 2.85 -6.60 -16.06
CA THR A 98 1.91 -7.33 -15.18
C THR A 98 2.40 -8.74 -14.82
N ALA A 99 3.09 -9.43 -15.73
CA ALA A 99 3.60 -10.79 -15.53
C ALA A 99 4.70 -10.88 -14.45
N ASN A 100 5.53 -9.85 -14.31
CA ASN A 100 6.66 -9.85 -13.38
C ASN A 100 6.27 -9.38 -11.98
N PHE A 101 5.30 -8.47 -11.86
CA PHE A 101 4.91 -7.92 -10.56
C PHE A 101 4.24 -8.98 -9.67
N HIS A 102 3.41 -9.86 -10.24
CA HIS A 102 2.81 -10.98 -9.50
C HIS A 102 3.82 -12.09 -9.12
N LYS A 103 4.96 -12.18 -9.81
CA LYS A 103 5.92 -13.28 -9.66
C LYS A 103 7.00 -13.01 -8.62
N ASN A 104 7.31 -11.75 -8.33
CA ASN A 104 8.38 -11.34 -7.40
C ASN A 104 7.91 -11.12 -5.95
N LEU A 105 6.64 -11.40 -5.64
CA LEU A 105 6.02 -11.19 -4.32
C LEU A 105 5.54 -12.50 -3.65
N LYS A 106 6.07 -13.66 -4.09
CA LYS A 106 5.86 -14.97 -3.45
C LYS A 106 7.16 -15.53 -2.89
#